data_AF-A0A968Z6X6-F1
#
_entry.id   AF-A0A968Z6X6-F1
#
_cell.length_a   1.000
_cell.length_b   1.000
_cell.length_c   1.000
_cell.angle_alpha   90.00
_cell.angle_beta   90.00
_cell.angle_gamma   90.00
#
_symmetry.space_group_name_H-M   'P 1'
#
loop_
_entity.id
_entity.type
_entity.pdbx_description
1 polymer ?
#
loop_
_entity_poly.entity_id
_entity_poly.type
_entity_poly.pdbx_seq_one_letter_code
_entity_poly.pdbx_strand_id
1 'polypeptide(L)'
;MSTNRRSNAKKRTSRTIEPTNNVSGINQFLWAFIGLLLTVLGTFVEAFTTNPPWHWTEKGIYSHSLGITYQIGAVLLTGCLGGKNAGAISQIAYVILGTIGLPIFARGGGLGYLGEPSFGYLIGFIPGAWICGYLAFRNRARLELLALSALFGLLFVHLCGLIYLVGLSYLGSSDNLTAENLPEMINRYSVAPIPGQLIMICVVAAIAFILRQILFY
;
A
#
# COMPACT_ATOMS: atom_id res chain seq x y z
N MET A 1 -3.13 36.12 54.63
CA MET A 1 -3.81 34.81 54.45
C MET A 1 -4.38 34.74 53.03
N SER A 2 -3.52 34.59 52.00
CA SER A 2 -3.92 34.77 50.59
C SER A 2 -3.15 33.90 49.57
N THR A 3 -2.65 32.73 49.96
CA THR A 3 -1.75 31.93 49.10
C THR A 3 -2.37 30.68 48.47
N ASN A 4 -3.64 30.35 48.70
CA ASN A 4 -4.16 29.01 48.34
C ASN A 4 -5.09 28.94 47.10
N ARG A 5 -5.27 30.01 46.32
CA ARG A 5 -6.15 29.97 45.12
C ARG A 5 -5.46 29.65 43.79
N ARG A 6 -4.13 29.74 43.69
CA ARG A 6 -3.40 29.48 42.43
C ARG A 6 -3.07 28.00 42.17
N SER A 7 -3.13 27.15 43.19
CA SER A 7 -2.82 25.70 43.05
C SER A 7 -3.91 24.93 42.27
N ASN A 8 -5.18 25.34 42.40
CA ASN A 8 -6.30 24.62 41.79
C ASN A 8 -6.56 24.93 40.30
N ALA A 9 -5.93 25.99 39.75
CA ALA A 9 -6.09 26.33 38.33
C ALA A 9 -5.22 25.46 37.41
N LYS A 10 -4.09 24.93 37.90
CA LYS A 10 -3.13 24.17 37.07
C LYS A 10 -3.47 22.69 36.93
N LYS A 11 -4.41 22.17 37.74
CA LYS A 11 -4.80 20.76 37.74
C LYS A 11 -5.91 20.42 36.73
N ARG A 12 -6.44 21.42 36.01
CA ARG A 12 -7.56 21.25 35.06
C ARG A 12 -7.14 21.12 33.59
N THR A 13 -5.86 21.35 33.27
CA THR A 13 -5.36 21.43 31.88
C THR A 13 -4.56 20.22 31.39
N SER A 14 -4.49 19.14 32.17
CA SER A 14 -3.83 17.89 31.75
C SER A 14 -4.78 16.69 31.74
N ARG A 15 -6.02 16.87 31.26
CA ARG A 15 -6.69 15.73 30.61
C ARG A 15 -5.95 15.48 29.31
N THR A 16 -4.84 14.75 29.42
CA THR A 16 -4.39 13.86 28.36
C THR A 16 -5.64 13.11 27.91
N ILE A 17 -6.14 13.49 26.74
CA ILE A 17 -7.06 12.65 25.98
C ILE A 17 -6.19 11.43 25.67
N GLU A 18 -6.26 10.40 26.52
CA GLU A 18 -5.76 9.10 26.11
C GLU A 18 -6.49 8.80 24.81
N PRO A 19 -5.77 8.54 23.70
CA PRO A 19 -6.43 8.02 22.52
C PRO A 19 -7.09 6.72 23.00
N THR A 20 -8.41 6.69 22.99
CA THR A 20 -9.19 5.50 23.28
C THR A 20 -8.82 4.44 22.24
N ASN A 21 -7.77 3.68 22.54
CA ASN A 21 -7.19 2.62 21.72
C ASN A 21 -8.10 1.38 21.65
N ASN A 22 -9.41 1.55 21.84
CA ASN A 22 -10.41 0.53 21.63
C ASN A 22 -11.10 0.76 20.28
N VAL A 23 -10.31 0.85 19.21
CA VAL A 23 -10.80 0.24 17.96
C VAL A 23 -10.85 -1.24 18.29
N SER A 24 -12.05 -1.74 18.60
CA SER A 24 -12.29 -3.14 18.99
C SER A 24 -11.41 -4.06 18.14
N GLY A 25 -10.72 -5.03 18.76
CA GLY A 25 -9.86 -5.97 18.02
C GLY A 25 -10.59 -6.61 16.84
N ILE A 26 -11.92 -6.76 16.96
CA ILE A 26 -12.82 -7.19 15.87
C ILE A 26 -12.76 -6.27 14.65
N ASN A 27 -12.73 -4.95 14.83
CA ASN A 27 -12.69 -3.98 13.74
C ASN A 27 -11.34 -4.02 13.03
N GLN A 28 -10.25 -4.18 13.79
CA GLN A 28 -8.92 -4.33 13.20
C GLN A 28 -8.83 -5.61 12.37
N PHE A 29 -9.39 -6.71 12.89
CA PHE A 29 -9.49 -7.97 12.17
C PHE A 29 -10.33 -7.86 10.90
N LEU A 30 -11.52 -7.26 10.97
CA LEU A 30 -12.40 -7.05 9.82
C LEU A 30 -11.72 -6.21 8.73
N TRP A 31 -11.07 -5.11 9.12
CA TRP A 31 -10.31 -4.30 8.16
C TRP A 31 -9.13 -5.04 7.55
N ALA A 32 -8.42 -5.85 8.34
CA ALA A 32 -7.32 -6.65 7.83
C ALA A 32 -7.82 -7.72 6.84
N PHE A 33 -8.97 -8.32 7.12
CA PHE A 33 -9.61 -9.32 6.25
C PHE A 33 -10.12 -8.69 4.95
N ILE A 34 -10.81 -7.55 5.03
CA ILE A 34 -11.23 -6.78 3.84
C ILE A 34 -10.01 -6.41 3.01
N GLY A 35 -8.95 -5.91 3.66
CA GLY A 35 -7.70 -5.58 2.98
C GLY A 35 -7.05 -6.78 2.29
N LEU A 36 -7.08 -7.95 2.94
CA LEU A 36 -6.51 -9.17 2.37
C LEU A 36 -7.27 -9.57 1.10
N LEU A 37 -8.60 -9.55 1.15
CA LEU A 37 -9.44 -9.82 -0.01
C LEU A 37 -9.19 -8.80 -1.13
N LEU A 38 -9.08 -7.51 -0.79
CA LEU A 38 -8.78 -6.46 -1.76
C LEU A 38 -7.41 -6.69 -2.43
N THR A 39 -6.38 -7.06 -1.67
CA THR A 39 -5.05 -7.36 -2.23
C THR A 39 -5.12 -8.57 -3.15
N VAL A 40 -5.75 -9.67 -2.73
CA VAL A 40 -5.87 -10.90 -3.54
C VAL A 40 -6.64 -10.65 -4.84
N LEU A 41 -7.79 -9.98 -4.76
CA LEU A 41 -8.57 -9.62 -5.95
C LEU A 41 -7.78 -8.66 -6.84
N GLY A 42 -7.12 -7.67 -6.23
CA GLY A 42 -6.28 -6.70 -6.93
C GLY A 42 -5.10 -7.32 -7.69
N THR A 43 -4.61 -8.49 -7.27
CA THR A 43 -3.55 -9.23 -8.00
C THR A 43 -3.99 -9.67 -9.39
N PHE A 44 -5.29 -9.98 -9.57
CA PHE A 44 -5.82 -10.51 -10.83
C PHE A 44 -6.50 -9.46 -11.71
N VAL A 45 -6.66 -8.24 -11.22
CA VAL A 45 -7.25 -7.14 -12.00
C VAL A 45 -6.14 -6.26 -12.54
N GLU A 46 -6.03 -6.21 -13.87
CA GLU A 46 -5.12 -5.31 -14.58
C GLU A 46 -5.70 -3.90 -14.70
N ALA A 47 -4.84 -2.88 -14.59
CA ALA A 47 -5.22 -1.50 -14.83
C ALA A 47 -5.18 -1.17 -16.32
N PHE A 48 -6.34 -0.81 -16.86
CA PHE A 48 -6.49 -0.36 -18.24
C PHE A 48 -6.61 1.17 -18.27
N THR A 49 -5.91 1.80 -19.21
CA THR A 49 -6.14 3.19 -19.55
C THR A 49 -6.73 3.29 -20.96
N THR A 50 -7.69 4.18 -21.15
CA THR A 50 -8.17 4.53 -22.47
C THR A 50 -7.27 5.62 -23.06
N ASN A 51 -7.24 5.72 -24.39
CA ASN A 51 -6.66 6.88 -25.04
C ASN A 51 -7.30 8.19 -24.55
N PRO A 52 -6.57 9.32 -24.58
CA PRO A 52 -7.12 10.62 -24.19
C PRO A 52 -8.37 10.99 -25.02
N PRO A 53 -9.34 11.72 -24.45
CA PRO A 53 -10.62 12.02 -25.09
C PRO A 53 -10.48 12.79 -26.41
N TRP A 54 -9.40 13.56 -26.54
CA TRP A 54 -9.04 14.30 -27.76
C TRP A 54 -8.79 13.39 -28.98
N HIS A 55 -8.51 12.10 -28.77
CA HIS A 55 -8.24 11.12 -29.82
C HIS A 55 -9.43 10.17 -30.06
N TRP A 56 -10.52 10.27 -29.29
CA TRP A 56 -11.67 9.37 -29.40
C TRP A 56 -12.41 9.53 -30.72
N THR A 57 -12.47 10.76 -31.24
CA THR A 57 -13.15 11.10 -32.50
C THR A 57 -12.44 10.55 -33.74
N GLU A 58 -11.12 10.39 -33.70
CA GLU A 58 -10.33 9.94 -34.87
C GLU A 58 -9.98 8.46 -34.84
N LYS A 59 -9.68 7.92 -33.65
CA LYS A 59 -9.15 6.57 -33.49
C LYS A 59 -10.14 5.62 -32.80
N GLY A 60 -11.25 6.09 -32.23
CA GLY A 60 -12.11 5.28 -31.37
C GLY A 60 -11.48 5.05 -29.99
N ILE A 61 -12.12 4.24 -29.14
CA ILE A 61 -11.62 3.94 -27.79
C ILE A 61 -10.76 2.67 -27.84
N TYR A 62 -9.45 2.81 -27.67
CA TYR A 62 -8.55 1.68 -27.47
C TYR A 62 -8.10 1.63 -26.01
N SER A 63 -8.18 0.45 -25.41
CA SER A 63 -7.68 0.18 -24.06
C SER A 63 -6.24 -0.34 -24.14
N HIS A 64 -5.28 0.45 -23.68
CA HIS A 64 -3.92 -0.03 -23.46
C HIS A 64 -3.80 -0.51 -22.01
N SER A 65 -3.32 -1.75 -21.81
CA SER A 65 -2.94 -2.22 -20.47
C SER A 65 -1.72 -1.42 -20.02
N LEU A 66 -1.77 -0.88 -18.81
CA LEU A 66 -0.66 -0.13 -18.21
C LEU A 66 0.46 -1.07 -17.73
N GLY A 67 0.29 -2.39 -17.85
CA GLY A 67 1.24 -3.38 -17.36
C GLY A 67 1.35 -3.41 -15.83
N ILE A 68 0.34 -2.88 -15.13
CA ILE A 68 0.26 -2.87 -13.67
C ILE A 68 -1.08 -3.43 -13.21
N THR A 69 -1.10 -4.01 -12.00
CA THR A 69 -2.30 -4.55 -11.37
C THR A 69 -2.84 -3.60 -10.30
N TYR A 70 -4.10 -3.75 -9.92
CA TYR A 70 -4.70 -3.00 -8.80
C TYR A 70 -4.17 -3.41 -7.42
N GLN A 71 -3.33 -4.44 -7.36
CA GLN A 71 -2.74 -5.00 -6.14
C GLN A 71 -2.14 -3.94 -5.23
N ILE A 72 -1.19 -3.13 -5.72
CA ILE A 72 -0.56 -2.08 -4.92
C ILE A 72 -1.57 -0.99 -4.50
N GLY A 73 -2.54 -0.69 -5.35
CA GLY A 73 -3.62 0.24 -5.02
C GLY A 73 -4.47 -0.27 -3.85
N ALA A 74 -4.80 -1.56 -3.84
CA ALA A 74 -5.51 -2.21 -2.75
C ALA A 74 -4.73 -2.18 -1.43
N VAL A 75 -3.41 -2.40 -1.48
CA VAL A 75 -2.53 -2.30 -0.30
C VAL A 75 -2.56 -0.89 0.30
N LEU A 76 -2.37 0.14 -0.53
CA LEU A 76 -2.36 1.53 -0.08
C LEU A 76 -3.75 1.96 0.41
N LEU A 77 -4.82 1.55 -0.28
CA LEU A 77 -6.20 1.81 0.14
C LEU A 77 -6.51 1.18 1.50
N THR A 78 -6.07 -0.06 1.71
CA THR A 78 -6.22 -0.75 3.01
C THR A 78 -5.51 0.01 4.13
N GLY A 79 -4.29 0.50 3.88
CA GLY A 79 -3.59 1.37 4.85
C GLY A 79 -4.38 2.65 5.13
N CYS A 80 -4.85 3.33 4.09
CA CYS A 80 -5.66 4.55 4.19
C CYS A 80 -7.00 4.34 4.92
N LEU A 81 -7.62 3.16 4.87
CA LEU A 81 -8.95 2.93 5.47
C LEU A 81 -8.92 2.17 6.79
N GLY A 82 -8.08 1.14 6.89
CA GLY A 82 -7.94 0.29 8.08
C GLY A 82 -6.86 0.75 9.07
N GLY A 83 -6.01 1.69 8.66
CA GLY A 83 -4.93 2.22 9.48
C GLY A 83 -3.70 1.32 9.53
N LYS A 84 -2.69 1.74 10.31
CA LYS A 84 -1.35 1.14 10.29
C LYS A 84 -1.35 -0.36 10.64
N ASN A 85 -2.12 -0.76 11.65
CA ASN A 85 -2.12 -2.13 12.16
C ASN A 85 -2.88 -3.06 11.21
N ALA A 86 -4.09 -2.70 10.79
CA ALA A 86 -4.89 -3.53 9.90
C ALA A 86 -4.23 -3.68 8.52
N GLY A 87 -3.64 -2.59 8.00
CA GLY A 87 -2.84 -2.62 6.78
C GLY A 87 -1.67 -3.61 6.88
N ALA A 88 -0.86 -3.50 7.94
CA ALA A 88 0.27 -4.42 8.14
C ALA A 88 -0.18 -5.88 8.31
N ILE A 89 -1.17 -6.15 9.16
CA ILE A 89 -1.69 -7.50 9.42
C ILE A 89 -2.24 -8.12 8.13
N SER A 90 -2.96 -7.34 7.32
CA SER A 90 -3.47 -7.77 6.02
C SER A 90 -2.34 -8.22 5.08
N GLN A 91 -1.28 -7.42 4.97
CA GLN A 91 -0.17 -7.75 4.07
C GLN A 91 0.70 -8.90 4.60
N ILE A 92 0.85 -9.02 5.92
CA ILE A 92 1.48 -10.19 6.54
C ILE A 92 0.71 -11.46 6.19
N ALA A 93 -0.62 -11.44 6.36
CA ALA A 93 -1.47 -12.58 6.00
C ALA A 93 -1.38 -12.90 4.51
N TYR A 94 -1.35 -11.89 3.63
CA TYR A 94 -1.19 -12.06 2.19
C TYR A 94 0.13 -12.77 1.84
N VAL A 95 1.24 -12.31 2.40
CA VAL A 95 2.56 -12.93 2.17
C VAL A 95 2.58 -14.36 2.70
N ILE A 96 2.11 -14.61 3.93
CA ILE A 96 2.10 -15.95 4.54
C ILE A 96 1.23 -16.92 3.73
N LEU A 97 0.02 -16.53 3.33
CA LEU A 97 -0.87 -17.40 2.56
C LEU A 97 -0.26 -17.75 1.20
N GLY A 98 0.34 -16.77 0.52
CA GLY A 98 0.97 -17.03 -0.75
C GLY A 98 2.24 -17.88 -0.63
N THR A 99 3.06 -17.72 0.42
CA THR A 99 4.24 -18.57 0.62
C THR A 99 3.90 -20.00 1.06
N ILE A 100 2.79 -20.22 1.76
CA ILE A 100 2.28 -21.57 2.09
C ILE A 100 1.85 -22.35 0.83
N GLY A 101 1.61 -21.67 -0.29
CA GLY A 101 1.32 -22.32 -1.58
C GLY A 101 -0.04 -21.97 -2.17
N LEU A 102 -0.81 -21.06 -1.56
CA LEU A 102 -2.04 -20.59 -2.21
C LEU A 102 -1.66 -19.80 -3.47
N PRO A 103 -2.29 -20.06 -4.63
CA PRO A 103 -1.99 -19.40 -5.90
C PRO A 103 -2.60 -18.00 -5.96
N ILE A 104 -2.26 -17.15 -5.00
CA ILE A 104 -2.74 -15.76 -4.88
C ILE A 104 -1.74 -14.74 -5.39
N PHE A 105 -0.50 -15.15 -5.69
CA PHE A 105 0.49 -14.31 -6.35
C PHE A 105 0.33 -14.38 -7.88
N ALA A 106 0.78 -13.35 -8.58
CA ALA A 106 0.59 -13.22 -10.03
C ALA A 106 1.21 -14.39 -10.83
N ARG A 107 2.25 -15.05 -10.30
CA ARG A 107 2.90 -16.23 -10.91
C ARG A 107 2.64 -17.53 -10.14
N GLY A 108 1.54 -17.60 -9.39
CA GLY A 108 1.16 -18.76 -8.58
C GLY A 108 1.39 -18.54 -7.08
N GLY A 109 2.13 -19.43 -6.43
CA GLY A 109 2.40 -19.38 -5.00
C GLY A 109 3.45 -20.39 -4.58
N GLY A 110 3.80 -20.40 -3.30
CA GLY A 110 4.73 -21.35 -2.69
C GLY A 110 6.16 -20.82 -2.51
N LEU A 111 7.01 -21.66 -1.92
CA LEU A 111 8.39 -21.32 -1.58
C LEU A 111 9.27 -21.04 -2.80
N GLY A 112 8.94 -21.59 -3.98
CA GLY A 112 9.65 -21.27 -5.23
C GLY A 112 9.54 -19.80 -5.63
N TYR A 113 8.48 -19.10 -5.18
CA TYR A 113 8.29 -17.67 -5.41
C TYR A 113 9.32 -16.81 -4.65
N LEU A 114 10.05 -17.37 -3.68
CA LEU A 114 11.21 -16.69 -3.05
C LEU A 114 12.37 -16.48 -4.03
N GLY A 115 12.39 -17.14 -5.19
CA GLY A 115 13.37 -16.85 -6.24
C GLY A 115 12.93 -15.72 -7.18
N GLU A 116 11.73 -15.17 -7.02
CA GLU A 116 11.16 -14.20 -7.95
C GLU A 116 11.51 -12.75 -7.57
N PRO A 117 12.01 -11.93 -8.53
CA PRO A 117 12.27 -10.50 -8.32
C PRO A 117 11.10 -9.73 -7.68
N SER A 118 9.87 -10.08 -8.09
CA SER A 118 8.66 -9.44 -7.59
C SER A 118 8.38 -9.70 -6.10
N PHE A 119 8.92 -10.78 -5.51
CA PHE A 119 8.65 -11.12 -4.12
C PHE A 119 9.16 -10.06 -3.12
N GLY A 120 10.26 -9.39 -3.44
CA GLY A 120 10.77 -8.27 -2.64
C GLY A 120 9.76 -7.14 -2.47
N TYR A 121 8.98 -6.87 -3.52
CA TYR A 121 7.93 -5.85 -3.48
C TYR A 121 6.74 -6.29 -2.63
N LEU A 122 6.42 -7.60 -2.60
CA LEU A 122 5.40 -8.17 -1.72
C LEU A 122 5.78 -8.04 -0.24
N ILE A 123 7.05 -8.30 0.10
CA ILE A 123 7.56 -8.02 1.44
C ILE A 123 7.44 -6.52 1.75
N GLY A 124 7.75 -5.67 0.77
CA GLY A 124 7.61 -4.22 0.86
C GLY A 124 6.20 -3.72 1.13
N PHE A 125 5.16 -4.50 0.80
CA PHE A 125 3.77 -4.14 1.10
C PHE A 125 3.52 -4.00 2.60
N ILE A 126 4.22 -4.75 3.45
CA ILE A 126 4.06 -4.70 4.90
C ILE A 126 4.45 -3.33 5.47
N PRO A 127 5.72 -2.86 5.32
CA PRO A 127 6.10 -1.53 5.77
C PRO A 127 5.39 -0.43 4.97
N GLY A 128 5.12 -0.64 3.68
CA GLY A 128 4.38 0.31 2.84
C GLY A 128 2.97 0.60 3.36
N ALA A 129 2.20 -0.44 3.66
CA ALA A 129 0.85 -0.32 4.21
C ALA A 129 0.86 0.27 5.62
N TRP A 130 1.83 -0.12 6.45
CA TRP A 130 1.96 0.40 7.81
C TRP A 130 2.24 1.91 7.82
N ILE A 131 3.21 2.37 7.03
CA ILE A 131 3.58 3.78 6.91
C ILE A 131 2.41 4.56 6.31
N CYS A 132 1.82 4.06 5.23
CA CYS A 132 0.66 4.66 4.60
C CYS A 132 -0.47 4.88 5.61
N GLY A 133 -0.87 3.83 6.34
CA GLY A 133 -1.92 3.92 7.35
C GLY A 133 -1.54 4.78 8.56
N TYR A 134 -0.27 4.82 8.96
CA TYR A 134 0.19 5.69 10.04
C TYR A 134 0.06 7.17 9.65
N LEU A 135 0.50 7.56 8.46
CA LEU A 135 0.38 8.95 7.98
C LEU A 135 -1.08 9.33 7.72
N ALA A 136 -1.86 8.42 7.13
CA ALA A 136 -3.26 8.69 6.76
C ALA A 136 -4.15 8.98 7.97
N PHE A 137 -3.86 8.39 9.14
CA PHE A 137 -4.64 8.57 10.37
C PHE A 137 -4.06 9.61 11.34
N ARG A 138 -2.96 10.27 10.98
CA ARG A 138 -2.29 11.26 11.87
C ARG A 138 -3.10 12.55 12.01
N ASN A 139 -3.76 12.99 10.95
CA ASN A 139 -4.57 14.20 10.90
C ASN A 139 -5.94 13.89 10.30
N ARG A 140 -6.86 14.88 10.29
CA ARG A 140 -8.15 14.76 9.59
C ARG A 140 -7.92 14.39 8.12
N ALA A 141 -8.84 13.61 7.58
CA ALA A 141 -8.80 13.16 6.19
C ALA A 141 -8.81 14.37 5.24
N ARG A 142 -7.69 14.55 4.52
CA ARG A 142 -7.54 15.51 3.43
C ARG A 142 -6.98 14.75 2.23
N LEU A 143 -7.44 15.08 1.02
CA LEU A 143 -6.98 14.44 -0.21
C LEU A 143 -5.45 14.46 -0.33
N GLU A 144 -4.83 15.62 -0.09
CA GLU A 144 -3.38 15.80 -0.13
C GLU A 144 -2.65 14.89 0.86
N LEU A 145 -3.16 14.76 2.08
CA LEU A 145 -2.54 13.91 3.10
C LEU A 145 -2.65 12.43 2.72
N LEU A 146 -3.79 12.01 2.16
CA LEU A 146 -4.01 10.64 1.70
C LEU A 146 -3.14 10.30 0.49
N ALA A 147 -2.98 11.25 -0.44
CA ALA A 147 -2.07 11.11 -1.58
C ALA A 147 -0.61 11.03 -1.11
N LEU A 148 -0.19 11.90 -0.19
CA LEU A 148 1.16 11.86 0.38
C LEU A 148 1.40 10.57 1.17
N SER A 149 0.42 10.11 1.96
CA SER A 149 0.57 8.85 2.71
C SER A 149 0.69 7.64 1.77
N ALA A 150 -0.09 7.61 0.69
CA ALA A 150 0.01 6.59 -0.34
C ALA A 150 1.34 6.65 -1.11
N LEU A 151 1.84 7.86 -1.41
CA LEU A 151 3.15 8.08 -2.03
C LEU A 151 4.29 7.56 -1.15
N PHE A 152 4.30 7.90 0.15
CA PHE A 152 5.29 7.37 1.09
C PHE A 152 5.19 5.85 1.23
N GLY A 153 3.98 5.30 1.27
CA GLY A 153 3.78 3.86 1.25
C GLY A 153 4.41 3.20 0.02
N LEU A 154 4.15 3.76 -1.16
CA LEU A 154 4.70 3.28 -2.43
C LEU A 154 6.24 3.36 -2.46
N LEU A 155 6.83 4.45 -1.97
CA LEU A 155 8.29 4.62 -1.88
C LEU A 155 8.93 3.52 -1.04
N PHE A 156 8.32 3.14 0.09
CA PHE A 156 8.83 2.05 0.93
C PHE A 156 8.68 0.68 0.27
N VAL A 157 7.59 0.45 -0.46
CA VAL A 157 7.42 -0.77 -1.26
C VAL A 157 8.55 -0.93 -2.27
N HIS A 158 8.85 0.14 -3.02
CA HIS A 158 9.94 0.15 -3.99
C HIS A 158 11.31 0.03 -3.33
N LEU A 159 11.54 0.69 -2.20
CA LEU A 159 12.79 0.57 -1.46
C LEU A 159 13.06 -0.88 -1.04
N CYS A 160 12.08 -1.55 -0.44
CA CYS A 160 12.19 -2.96 -0.07
C CYS A 160 12.35 -3.87 -1.30
N GLY A 161 11.59 -3.61 -2.36
CA GLY A 161 11.69 -4.37 -3.62
C GLY A 161 13.06 -4.26 -4.27
N LEU A 162 13.63 -3.05 -4.34
CA LEU A 162 14.96 -2.81 -4.90
C LEU A 162 16.08 -3.43 -4.06
N ILE A 163 16.01 -3.33 -2.73
CA ILE A 163 16.99 -3.98 -1.83
C ILE A 163 16.98 -5.49 -2.06
N TYR A 164 15.79 -6.09 -2.14
CA TYR A 164 15.65 -7.51 -2.40
C TYR A 164 16.14 -7.90 -3.79
N LEU A 165 15.80 -7.12 -4.81
CA LEU A 165 16.22 -7.33 -6.20
C LEU A 165 17.75 -7.35 -6.33
N VAL A 166 18.42 -6.38 -5.68
CA VAL A 166 19.88 -6.29 -5.65
C VAL A 166 20.47 -7.48 -4.88
N GLY A 167 19.90 -7.86 -3.75
CA GLY A 167 20.35 -9.07 -3.03
C GLY A 167 20.22 -10.33 -3.89
N LEU A 168 19.10 -10.48 -4.58
CA LEU A 168 18.82 -11.61 -5.44
C LEU A 168 19.74 -11.64 -6.67
N SER A 169 20.11 -10.50 -7.26
CA SER A 169 21.05 -10.46 -8.40
C SER A 169 22.48 -10.82 -8.03
N TYR A 170 22.88 -10.66 -6.76
CA TYR A 170 24.18 -11.14 -6.26
C TYR A 170 24.18 -12.62 -5.90
N LEU A 171 23.03 -13.17 -5.47
CA LEU A 171 22.88 -14.56 -5.02
C LEU A 171 22.42 -15.51 -6.15
N GLY A 172 21.84 -14.95 -7.22
CA GLY A 172 21.18 -15.71 -8.28
C GLY A 172 22.16 -16.43 -9.21
N SER A 173 22.06 -17.75 -9.26
CA SER A 173 22.85 -18.60 -10.17
C SER A 173 22.14 -18.91 -11.51
N SER A 174 21.09 -18.16 -11.84
CA SER A 174 20.33 -18.36 -13.08
C SER A 174 20.65 -17.28 -14.10
N ASP A 175 20.74 -17.64 -15.37
CA ASP A 175 21.25 -16.80 -16.47
C ASP A 175 20.53 -15.44 -16.60
N ASN A 176 19.28 -15.33 -16.14
CA ASN A 176 18.47 -14.12 -16.20
C ASN A 176 18.54 -13.23 -14.94
N LEU A 177 19.18 -13.69 -13.86
CA LEU A 177 19.28 -12.99 -12.56
C LEU A 177 20.73 -12.62 -12.21
N THR A 178 21.51 -12.24 -13.22
CA THR A 178 22.89 -11.78 -13.06
C THR A 178 22.95 -10.27 -12.85
N ALA A 179 24.05 -9.79 -12.25
CA ALA A 179 24.28 -8.36 -12.03
C ALA A 179 24.31 -7.52 -13.32
N GLU A 180 24.61 -8.13 -14.46
CA GLU A 180 24.62 -7.46 -15.77
C GLU A 180 23.22 -7.06 -16.24
N ASN A 181 22.21 -7.86 -15.92
CA ASN A 181 20.81 -7.58 -16.26
C ASN A 181 20.09 -6.72 -15.21
N LEU A 182 20.78 -6.33 -14.12
CA LEU A 182 20.20 -5.56 -13.03
C LEU A 182 19.55 -4.23 -13.49
N PRO A 183 20.16 -3.42 -14.38
CA PRO A 183 19.51 -2.19 -14.85
C PRO A 183 18.20 -2.46 -15.59
N GLU A 184 18.14 -3.53 -16.38
CA GLU A 184 16.93 -3.93 -17.10
C GLU A 184 15.83 -4.41 -16.14
N MET A 185 16.20 -5.19 -15.12
CA MET A 185 15.27 -5.62 -14.07
C MET A 185 14.72 -4.42 -13.29
N ILE A 186 15.57 -3.46 -12.91
CA ILE A 186 15.12 -2.22 -12.23
C ILE A 186 14.16 -1.45 -13.13
N ASN A 187 14.46 -1.34 -14.43
CA ASN A 187 13.58 -0.68 -15.37
C ASN A 187 12.22 -1.37 -15.46
N ARG A 188 12.20 -2.70 -15.54
CA ARG A 188 10.98 -3.51 -15.67
C ARG A 188 10.11 -3.50 -14.42
N TYR A 189 10.69 -3.69 -13.24
CA TYR A 189 9.94 -3.87 -11.99
C TYR A 189 9.69 -2.56 -11.22
N SER A 190 10.56 -1.56 -11.37
CA SER A 190 10.47 -0.31 -10.64
C SER A 190 10.07 0.85 -11.55
N VAL A 191 10.84 1.13 -12.61
CA VAL A 191 10.69 2.38 -13.38
C VAL A 191 9.48 2.39 -14.30
N ALA A 192 9.27 1.34 -15.10
CA ALA A 192 8.17 1.25 -16.05
C ALA A 192 6.78 1.32 -15.38
N PRO A 193 6.56 0.71 -14.20
CA PRO A 193 5.28 0.82 -13.48
C PRO A 193 4.99 2.18 -12.83
N ILE A 194 6.00 3.02 -12.57
CA ILE A 194 5.85 4.27 -11.78
C ILE A 194 4.73 5.18 -12.31
N PRO A 195 4.65 5.51 -13.63
CA PRO A 195 3.61 6.40 -14.14
C PRO A 195 2.20 5.88 -13.84
N GLY A 196 1.96 4.58 -14.03
CA GLY A 196 0.68 3.96 -13.71
C GLY A 196 0.40 3.95 -12.20
N GLN A 197 1.41 3.70 -11.38
CA GLN A 197 1.28 3.71 -9.91
C GLN A 197 1.00 5.12 -9.36
N LEU A 198 1.52 6.18 -9.98
CA LEU A 198 1.20 7.56 -9.61
C LEU A 198 -0.28 7.90 -9.89
N ILE A 199 -0.80 7.47 -11.05
CA ILE A 199 -2.24 7.60 -11.35
C ILE A 199 -3.06 6.84 -10.29
N MET A 200 -2.63 5.64 -9.92
CA MET A 200 -3.29 4.82 -8.91
C MET A 200 -3.28 5.46 -7.53
N ILE A 201 -2.21 6.16 -7.13
CA ILE A 201 -2.18 6.93 -5.89
C ILE A 201 -3.29 8.00 -5.88
N CYS A 202 -3.47 8.72 -6.99
CA CYS A 202 -4.53 9.72 -7.09
C CYS A 202 -5.92 9.09 -6.94
N VAL A 203 -6.15 7.95 -7.60
CA VAL A 203 -7.41 7.21 -7.50
C VAL A 203 -7.65 6.70 -6.09
N VAL A 204 -6.65 6.08 -5.45
CA VAL A 204 -6.72 5.59 -4.07
C VAL A 204 -6.99 6.73 -3.10
N ALA A 205 -6.34 7.89 -3.26
CA ALA A 205 -6.57 9.05 -2.40
C ALA A 205 -8.01 9.58 -2.53
N ALA A 206 -8.54 9.67 -3.75
CA ALA A 206 -9.92 10.09 -4.00
C ALA A 206 -10.93 9.10 -3.39
N ILE A 207 -10.77 7.80 -3.66
CA ILE A 207 -11.64 6.75 -3.11
C ILE A 207 -11.56 6.74 -1.58
N ALA A 208 -10.35 6.78 -1.01
CA ALA A 208 -10.16 6.79 0.43
C ALA A 208 -10.80 8.01 1.09
N PHE A 209 -10.73 9.18 0.43
CA PHE A 209 -11.38 10.38 0.93
C PHE A 209 -12.89 10.23 0.96
N ILE A 210 -13.51 9.78 -0.14
CA ILE A 210 -14.96 9.57 -0.23
C ILE A 210 -15.43 8.55 0.80
N LEU A 211 -14.76 7.39 0.89
CA LEU A 211 -15.13 6.34 1.83
C LEU A 211 -14.96 6.78 3.29
N ARG A 212 -13.94 7.59 3.60
CA ARG A 212 -13.78 8.15 4.95
C ARG A 212 -14.89 9.14 5.32
N GLN A 213 -15.44 9.87 4.35
CA GLN A 213 -16.59 10.75 4.57
C GLN A 213 -17.88 9.94 4.81
N ILE A 214 -18.03 8.77 4.17
CA ILE A 214 -19.23 7.94 4.34
C ILE A 214 -19.18 7.11 5.62
N LEU A 215 -17.99 6.63 6.00
CA LEU A 215 -17.84 5.65 7.08
C LEU A 215 -17.57 6.29 8.45
N PHE A 216 -16.91 7.45 8.49
CA PHE A 216 -16.50 8.10 9.74
C PHE A 216 -17.26 9.40 10.05
N TYR A 217 -18.16 9.84 9.16
CA TYR A 217 -19.05 10.99 9.34
C TYR A 217 -20.49 10.61 9.03
#